data_AF-A0A6P0YVF6-F1
#
_entry.id   AF-A0A6P0YVF6-F1
#
_cell.length_a   1.000
_cell.length_b   1.000
_cell.length_c   1.000
_cell.angle_alpha   90.00
_cell.angle_beta   90.00
_cell.angle_gamma   90.00
#
_symmetry.space_group_name_H-M   'P 1'
#
loop_
_entity.id
_entity.type
_entity.pdbx_description
1 polymer ?
#
loop_
_entity_poly.entity_id
_entity_poly.type
_entity_poly.pdbx_seq_one_letter_code
_entity_poly.pdbx_strand_id
1 'polypeptide(L)'
;MPVFSMSLLGLMMGGAIASEVTSEVRSSADSSLVSTTSSLASTTSVDSIPALNSLDSLAPVPLSPRNSGMSRLTGIAALEQATLGASNSVSQVTSVSQLSDVQPTDWAFQALQSLVERYGCIAGYPDGTYRGNRALTRYEFAAGLNACLDRVNELIAAGLADKVSRDDLAALERLQEEFAAELATLRGRVDVLEARVAEVEANQFSTTTKLNAVSTWHITDLGFDGDLVRETGARDANGDPVTVSSDDTSQTKFGYLTWMNLNSSFTGSDNLNIQLDVSNSQSPANSFVSAGLFNTWGTPFTEQSSGGSFRLRELHYTFPAFNDAVEFTVGPRINVYRFFDNNPYTFILGAIDSFNSSGSTQFNSLDRGAGAIAIVPIGDDFDIRVGYLGEANEFFSSNSASDPSRGLFEGTNTLTGQVSFKPSRNFGLSFLYNRTNNTPPGGNGTIGGATGEPIGGILDDGVSGGGIGTGAANTYLANLSWRVLPDVGLFARYSYADYALWQPDDGDRIGDVVAQSFQAGLAFPDLGKEGALAAVSYLIPYSYLDGREFVLSGAGDGGVQWEIEAAYFYPLSDNIVLSPRLYVINNPNNFSDNPTVWVGNLRTQFRF
;
A
#
# COMPACT_ATOMS: atom_id res chain seq x y z
N MET A 1 -47.86 -40.38 -24.88
CA MET A 1 -47.84 -39.35 -23.82
C MET A 1 -48.38 -40.03 -22.57
N PRO A 2 -47.52 -40.43 -21.62
CA PRO A 2 -46.91 -39.49 -20.68
C PRO A 2 -45.42 -39.73 -20.34
N VAL A 3 -44.89 -38.67 -19.70
CA VAL A 3 -43.72 -38.42 -18.84
C VAL A 3 -42.92 -39.65 -18.34
N PHE A 4 -41.61 -39.57 -18.59
CA PHE A 4 -40.57 -40.49 -18.10
C PHE A 4 -40.02 -40.05 -16.73
N SER A 5 -39.88 -41.04 -15.85
CA SER A 5 -39.04 -41.04 -14.65
C SER A 5 -37.61 -41.38 -15.02
N MET A 6 -36.62 -40.75 -14.38
CA MET A 6 -35.33 -41.40 -14.14
C MET A 6 -34.53 -40.72 -13.02
N SER A 7 -34.45 -41.42 -11.89
CA SER A 7 -33.36 -41.36 -10.93
C SER A 7 -32.08 -41.91 -11.56
N LEU A 8 -30.90 -41.37 -11.20
CA LEU A 8 -29.63 -42.05 -10.84
C LEU A 8 -28.40 -41.19 -11.21
N LEU A 9 -27.56 -40.88 -10.22
CA LEU A 9 -26.07 -40.97 -10.21
C LEU A 9 -25.59 -40.34 -8.89
N GLY A 10 -24.76 -40.94 -8.03
CA GLY A 10 -23.81 -42.02 -8.27
C GLY A 10 -22.40 -41.51 -8.01
N LEU A 11 -22.02 -41.49 -6.73
CA LEU A 11 -20.69 -41.73 -6.15
C LEU A 11 -19.50 -41.86 -7.14
N MET A 12 -18.46 -41.03 -7.01
CA MET A 12 -17.09 -41.41 -7.39
C MET A 12 -16.04 -40.82 -6.43
N MET A 13 -15.36 -41.74 -5.74
CA MET A 13 -14.05 -41.58 -5.08
C MET A 13 -12.92 -41.63 -6.12
N GLY A 14 -11.82 -40.93 -5.81
CA GLY A 14 -10.43 -41.44 -5.84
C GLY A 14 -9.81 -41.90 -7.17
N GLY A 15 -8.66 -41.31 -7.52
CA GLY A 15 -7.77 -41.91 -8.52
C GLY A 15 -6.69 -40.96 -9.03
N ALA A 16 -5.54 -40.96 -8.36
CA ALA A 16 -4.29 -40.39 -8.85
C ALA A 16 -3.85 -41.09 -10.15
N ILE A 17 -3.36 -40.34 -11.13
CA ILE A 17 -2.57 -40.88 -12.25
C ILE A 17 -1.34 -39.99 -12.44
N ALA A 18 -0.19 -40.62 -12.22
CA ALA A 18 1.14 -40.12 -12.49
C ALA A 18 1.39 -39.97 -13.99
N SER A 19 2.06 -38.89 -14.40
CA SER A 19 2.63 -38.76 -15.75
C SER A 19 4.12 -39.11 -15.72
N GLU A 20 4.49 -40.23 -16.34
CA GLU A 20 5.84 -40.48 -16.82
C GLU A 20 6.10 -39.60 -18.05
N VAL A 21 7.11 -38.72 -17.97
CA VAL A 21 7.78 -38.20 -19.17
C VAL A 21 9.29 -38.38 -18.99
N THR A 22 9.81 -39.22 -19.87
CA THR A 22 11.21 -39.64 -20.02
C THR A 22 12.16 -38.47 -20.28
N SER A 23 13.28 -38.52 -19.56
CA SER A 23 14.48 -37.69 -19.73
C SER A 23 15.24 -38.01 -21.03
N GLU A 24 15.67 -36.99 -21.76
CA GLU A 24 16.89 -37.07 -22.58
C GLU A 24 17.92 -36.05 -22.09
N VAL A 25 19.04 -36.59 -21.64
CA VAL A 25 20.26 -35.88 -21.25
C VAL A 25 21.08 -35.60 -22.51
N ARG A 26 21.51 -34.35 -22.71
CA ARG A 26 22.74 -34.04 -23.46
C ARG A 26 23.56 -32.97 -22.75
N SER A 27 24.78 -33.35 -22.42
CA SER A 27 25.86 -32.55 -21.86
C SER A 27 26.46 -31.56 -22.86
N SER A 28 26.96 -30.43 -22.37
CA SER A 28 28.35 -30.00 -22.62
C SER A 28 28.71 -28.81 -21.74
N ALA A 29 29.96 -28.83 -21.27
CA ALA A 29 30.69 -27.80 -20.55
C ALA A 29 30.80 -26.49 -21.37
N ASP A 30 31.22 -25.32 -20.88
CA ASP A 30 32.48 -25.07 -20.19
C ASP A 30 32.59 -23.58 -19.76
N SER A 31 33.35 -23.30 -18.69
CA SER A 31 34.07 -22.03 -18.37
C SER A 31 33.26 -20.72 -18.16
N SER A 32 33.59 -19.73 -17.33
CA SER A 32 34.78 -19.37 -16.54
C SER A 32 34.41 -18.29 -15.50
N LEU A 33 35.12 -18.31 -14.37
CA LEU A 33 35.20 -17.27 -13.35
C LEU A 33 36.05 -16.09 -13.84
N VAL A 34 35.59 -14.84 -13.68
CA VAL A 34 36.46 -13.67 -13.43
C VAL A 34 35.72 -12.65 -12.55
N SER A 35 36.37 -12.26 -11.46
CA SER A 35 36.03 -11.18 -10.53
C SER A 35 36.44 -9.80 -11.05
N THR A 36 35.71 -8.75 -10.68
CA THR A 36 36.30 -7.41 -10.47
C THR A 36 35.49 -6.57 -9.47
N THR A 37 36.18 -6.09 -8.45
CA THR A 37 35.78 -5.09 -7.44
C THR A 37 36.21 -3.67 -7.85
N SER A 38 35.41 -2.64 -7.56
CA SER A 38 35.81 -1.26 -7.14
C SER A 38 34.53 -0.41 -7.03
N SER A 39 34.11 0.21 -5.92
CA SER A 39 34.69 1.25 -5.05
C SER A 39 34.65 2.67 -5.67
N LEU A 40 33.78 3.57 -5.20
CA LEU A 40 34.11 4.78 -4.41
C LEU A 40 32.90 5.73 -4.27
N ALA A 41 32.89 6.41 -3.11
CA ALA A 41 31.90 7.36 -2.63
C ALA A 41 32.00 8.76 -3.26
N SER A 42 30.93 9.56 -3.12
CA SER A 42 31.04 11.02 -2.98
C SER A 42 29.90 11.57 -2.10
N THR A 43 30.31 12.36 -1.12
CA THR A 43 29.49 13.12 -0.15
C THR A 43 29.25 14.54 -0.64
N THR A 44 28.04 15.07 -0.50
CA THR A 44 27.76 16.50 -0.31
C THR A 44 26.47 16.71 0.48
N SER A 45 26.44 17.81 1.21
CA SER A 45 25.71 18.15 2.42
C SER A 45 24.25 18.62 2.26
N VAL A 46 23.42 18.19 3.23
CA VAL A 46 22.41 18.93 4.02
C VAL A 46 21.50 19.94 3.29
N ASP A 47 20.25 19.55 3.05
CA ASP A 47 19.06 20.16 3.66
C ASP A 47 17.80 19.33 3.34
N SER A 48 16.88 19.26 4.31
CA SER A 48 15.53 18.64 4.32
C SER A 48 15.39 17.17 4.80
N ILE A 49 14.86 17.06 6.02
CA ILE A 49 14.29 15.87 6.65
C ILE A 49 12.82 15.77 6.23
N PRO A 50 12.36 14.58 5.79
CA PRO A 50 11.14 14.01 6.37
C PRO A 50 11.42 12.59 6.89
N ALA A 51 11.41 12.47 8.22
CA ALA A 51 11.42 11.20 8.91
C ALA A 51 10.12 10.42 8.67
N LEU A 52 10.28 9.10 8.56
CA LEU A 52 9.28 8.05 8.74
C LEU A 52 8.11 8.45 9.64
N ASN A 53 6.90 8.44 9.07
CA ASN A 53 5.60 8.16 9.71
C ASN A 53 4.45 8.65 8.81
N SER A 54 3.90 7.80 7.93
CA SER A 54 2.44 7.65 7.76
C SER A 54 2.10 6.47 6.84
N LEU A 55 0.95 5.89 7.13
CA LEU A 55 0.31 4.71 6.55
C LEU A 55 -0.33 4.98 5.16
N ASP A 56 0.11 6.00 4.42
CA ASP A 56 -0.70 6.57 3.32
C ASP A 56 -0.27 6.17 1.90
N SER A 57 0.75 5.33 1.74
CA SER A 57 1.22 4.99 0.38
C SER A 57 0.58 3.74 -0.21
N LEU A 58 -0.32 3.04 0.51
CA LEU A 58 -1.03 1.84 0.00
C LEU A 58 -2.52 1.75 0.40
N ALA A 59 -3.06 2.79 1.05
CA ALA A 59 -4.47 3.11 1.18
C ALA A 59 -4.64 4.58 0.73
N PRO A 60 -5.80 5.02 0.23
CA PRO A 60 -5.97 6.39 -0.28
C PRO A 60 -5.53 7.43 0.74
N VAL A 61 -4.88 8.47 0.21
CA VAL A 61 -4.50 9.68 0.94
C VAL A 61 -5.64 10.12 1.87
N PRO A 62 -5.47 10.08 3.20
CA PRO A 62 -6.36 10.79 4.08
C PRO A 62 -6.11 12.28 3.87
N LEU A 63 -7.15 12.99 3.45
CA LEU A 63 -7.17 14.44 3.65
C LEU A 63 -7.13 14.68 5.16
N SER A 64 -5.99 15.11 5.68
CA SER A 64 -5.97 15.73 7.00
C SER A 64 -6.81 17.01 6.98
N PRO A 65 -7.55 17.31 8.06
CA PRO A 65 -8.40 18.50 8.13
C PRO A 65 -7.54 19.77 7.99
N ARG A 66 -7.88 20.58 7.01
CA ARG A 66 -7.48 21.99 6.98
C ARG A 66 -8.09 22.69 8.19
N ASN A 67 -7.26 23.32 9.01
CA ASN A 67 -7.44 24.67 9.61
C ASN A 67 -6.27 24.87 10.59
N SER A 68 -5.49 25.94 10.63
CA SER A 68 -5.60 27.28 10.08
C SER A 68 -4.18 27.80 9.84
N GLY A 69 -3.91 28.31 8.64
CA GLY A 69 -2.59 28.81 8.27
C GLY A 69 -2.58 29.39 6.88
N MET A 70 -3.55 30.27 6.61
CA MET A 70 -3.55 31.09 5.42
C MET A 70 -2.43 32.12 5.53
N SER A 71 -1.21 31.70 5.29
CA SER A 71 -0.05 32.57 5.15
C SER A 71 1.06 31.82 4.42
N ARG A 72 0.86 31.62 3.11
CA ARG A 72 1.93 31.43 2.09
C ARG A 72 1.31 31.48 0.70
N LEU A 73 0.66 32.61 0.41
CA LEU A 73 0.33 33.08 -0.93
C LEU A 73 0.49 34.61 -0.93
N THR A 74 1.71 35.04 -0.61
CA THR A 74 2.18 36.42 -0.82
C THR A 74 3.47 36.35 -1.62
N GLY A 75 3.37 35.85 -2.85
CA GLY A 75 4.48 35.82 -3.82
C GLY A 75 4.20 36.60 -5.10
N ILE A 76 2.98 37.10 -5.33
CA ILE A 76 2.61 37.76 -6.59
C ILE A 76 2.02 39.16 -6.36
N ALA A 77 1.46 39.46 -5.17
CA ALA A 77 1.07 40.83 -4.80
C ALA A 77 2.21 41.66 -4.16
N ALA A 78 3.36 41.05 -3.84
CA ALA A 78 4.54 41.73 -3.28
C ALA A 78 5.55 42.19 -4.35
N LEU A 79 5.32 41.86 -5.63
CA LEU A 79 6.08 42.39 -6.77
C LEU A 79 5.43 43.62 -7.40
N GLU A 80 4.19 43.96 -7.00
CA GLU A 80 3.45 45.13 -7.52
C GLU A 80 3.53 46.36 -6.60
N GLN A 81 4.12 46.21 -5.39
CA GLN A 81 4.41 47.32 -4.46
C GLN A 81 5.90 47.60 -4.24
N ALA A 82 6.80 46.88 -4.93
CA ALA A 82 8.23 47.18 -4.95
C ALA A 82 8.64 48.18 -6.06
N THR A 83 7.69 48.68 -6.86
CA THR A 83 7.92 49.61 -7.99
C THR A 83 7.44 51.04 -7.75
N LEU A 84 7.00 51.40 -6.53
CA LEU A 84 6.53 52.77 -6.20
C LEU A 84 7.45 53.51 -5.22
N GLY A 85 8.76 53.32 -5.35
CA GLY A 85 9.73 53.94 -4.45
C GLY A 85 11.17 53.92 -4.97
N ALA A 86 11.39 54.21 -6.26
CA ALA A 86 12.71 54.51 -6.79
C ALA A 86 12.66 55.83 -7.55
N SER A 87 13.19 56.86 -6.89
CA SER A 87 13.77 58.08 -7.44
C SER A 87 13.89 58.15 -8.96
N ASN A 88 13.44 59.28 -9.52
CA ASN A 88 13.83 59.80 -10.83
C ASN A 88 15.37 59.80 -10.97
N SER A 89 15.93 58.71 -11.46
CA SER A 89 17.26 58.65 -12.03
C SER A 89 17.07 58.41 -13.52
N VAL A 90 17.23 59.50 -14.28
CA VAL A 90 17.37 59.46 -15.73
C VAL A 90 18.39 58.38 -16.07
N SER A 91 17.96 57.29 -16.71
CA SER A 91 18.87 56.28 -17.26
C SER A 91 19.84 57.00 -18.19
N GLN A 92 21.09 57.15 -17.75
CA GLN A 92 22.14 57.59 -18.64
C GLN A 92 22.33 56.51 -19.70
N VAL A 93 22.15 56.91 -20.96
CA VAL A 93 22.47 56.07 -22.10
C VAL A 93 23.98 55.83 -22.10
N THR A 94 24.38 54.60 -21.79
CA THR A 94 25.75 54.11 -21.95
C THR A 94 26.14 54.26 -23.41
N SER A 95 27.16 55.07 -23.73
CA SER A 95 27.65 55.19 -25.11
C SER A 95 28.14 53.81 -25.59
N VAL A 96 27.99 53.49 -26.87
CA VAL A 96 28.48 52.21 -27.44
C VAL A 96 29.96 51.98 -27.18
N SER A 97 30.73 53.07 -27.00
CA SER A 97 32.13 53.05 -26.58
C SER A 97 32.40 52.52 -25.16
N GLN A 98 31.36 52.36 -24.35
CA GLN A 98 31.42 51.87 -22.97
C GLN A 98 30.97 50.40 -22.84
N LEU A 99 30.52 49.77 -23.94
CA LEU A 99 30.18 48.34 -23.95
C LEU A 99 31.47 47.51 -24.07
N SER A 100 31.76 46.68 -23.07
CA SER A 100 33.06 45.97 -23.01
C SER A 100 33.24 44.87 -24.05
N ASP A 101 32.14 44.43 -24.67
CA ASP A 101 32.07 43.31 -25.61
C ASP A 101 31.76 43.72 -27.06
N VAL A 102 31.85 45.02 -27.38
CA VAL A 102 31.69 45.54 -28.74
C VAL A 102 32.89 46.40 -29.11
N GLN A 103 33.68 45.95 -30.08
CA GLN A 103 34.89 46.65 -30.55
C GLN A 103 34.55 47.61 -31.70
N PRO A 104 35.29 48.73 -31.88
CA PRO A 104 35.10 49.65 -33.01
C PRO A 104 35.26 49.01 -34.40
N THR A 105 35.89 47.84 -34.48
CA THR A 105 36.07 47.05 -35.71
C THR A 105 34.92 46.08 -35.99
N ASP A 106 33.99 45.89 -35.04
CA ASP A 106 32.89 44.94 -35.20
C ASP A 106 31.84 45.48 -36.17
N TRP A 107 31.32 44.60 -37.03
CA TRP A 107 30.29 44.96 -38.01
C TRP A 107 29.02 45.55 -37.35
N ALA A 108 28.74 45.13 -36.11
CA ALA A 108 27.59 45.60 -35.33
C ALA A 108 27.83 46.95 -34.65
N PHE A 109 29.08 47.43 -34.55
CA PHE A 109 29.42 48.67 -33.85
C PHE A 109 28.72 49.88 -34.45
N GLN A 110 28.72 50.03 -35.78
CA GLN A 110 28.04 51.15 -36.46
C GLN A 110 26.50 51.08 -36.31
N ALA A 111 25.93 49.87 -36.35
CA ALA A 111 24.49 49.67 -36.18
C ALA A 111 24.04 50.01 -34.76
N LEU A 112 24.78 49.53 -33.75
CA LEU A 112 24.55 49.86 -32.34
C LEU A 112 24.79 51.36 -32.09
N GLN A 113 25.84 51.95 -32.67
CA GLN A 113 26.13 53.37 -32.54
C GLN A 113 24.95 54.23 -33.03
N SER A 114 24.37 53.88 -34.19
CA SER A 114 23.19 54.56 -34.70
C SER A 114 21.98 54.41 -33.76
N LEU A 115 21.71 53.21 -33.24
CA LEU A 115 20.58 52.96 -32.34
C LEU A 115 20.71 53.64 -30.98
N VAL A 116 21.91 53.66 -30.41
CA VAL A 116 22.19 54.19 -29.08
C VAL A 116 22.39 55.71 -29.11
N GLU A 117 23.16 56.25 -30.07
CA GLU A 117 23.46 57.68 -30.11
C GLU A 117 22.35 58.52 -30.78
N ARG A 118 21.58 57.95 -31.73
CA ARG A 118 20.52 58.68 -32.44
C ARG A 118 19.14 58.53 -31.79
N TYR A 119 18.81 57.34 -31.27
CA TYR A 119 17.49 57.05 -30.71
C TYR A 119 17.52 56.79 -29.19
N GLY A 120 18.70 56.62 -28.58
CA GLY A 120 18.86 56.50 -27.13
C GLY A 120 18.19 55.27 -26.51
N CYS A 121 17.92 54.23 -27.30
CA CYS A 121 16.87 53.27 -26.99
C CYS A 121 17.37 51.87 -26.57
N ILE A 122 18.69 51.64 -26.63
CA ILE A 122 19.34 50.38 -26.22
C ILE A 122 20.47 50.75 -25.24
N ALA A 123 20.37 50.32 -23.98
CA ALA A 123 21.33 50.69 -22.92
C ALA A 123 22.42 49.63 -22.67
N GLY A 124 22.39 48.49 -23.38
CA GLY A 124 23.12 47.29 -22.99
C GLY A 124 22.55 46.67 -21.71
N TYR A 125 23.17 45.59 -21.24
CA TYR A 125 22.86 44.98 -19.95
C TYR A 125 23.46 45.84 -18.82
N PRO A 126 22.92 45.75 -17.58
CA PRO A 126 23.44 46.52 -16.43
C PRO A 126 24.92 46.29 -16.11
N ASP A 127 25.51 45.21 -16.63
CA ASP A 127 26.93 44.86 -16.48
C ASP A 127 27.83 45.50 -17.54
N GLY A 128 27.29 46.39 -18.41
CA GLY A 128 28.05 47.08 -19.44
C GLY A 128 28.36 46.22 -20.66
N THR A 129 27.60 45.16 -20.91
CA THR A 129 27.75 44.28 -22.08
C THR A 129 26.53 44.34 -23.01
N TYR A 130 26.67 43.95 -24.27
CA TYR A 130 25.57 43.74 -25.23
C TYR A 130 25.21 42.26 -25.39
N ARG A 131 26.12 41.35 -25.04
CA ARG A 131 26.05 39.88 -25.14
C ARG A 131 25.69 39.40 -26.54
N GLY A 132 26.31 39.99 -27.57
CA GLY A 132 26.04 39.69 -28.97
C GLY A 132 26.46 38.29 -29.44
N ASN A 133 27.15 37.52 -28.60
CA ASN A 133 27.65 36.17 -28.87
C ASN A 133 26.70 35.04 -28.42
N ARG A 134 25.50 35.36 -27.91
CA ARG A 134 24.50 34.37 -27.51
C ARG A 134 23.13 34.67 -28.11
N ALA A 135 22.31 33.63 -28.22
CA ALA A 135 20.90 33.79 -28.54
C ALA A 135 20.19 34.55 -27.40
N LEU A 136 19.39 35.54 -27.79
CA LEU A 136 18.55 36.35 -26.91
C LEU A 136 17.27 35.57 -26.56
N THR A 137 16.82 35.63 -25.30
CA THR A 137 15.52 35.06 -24.94
C THR A 137 14.37 35.97 -25.41
N ARG A 138 13.18 35.39 -25.62
CA ARG A 138 11.99 36.15 -26.04
C ARG A 138 11.64 37.28 -25.06
N TYR A 139 11.87 37.07 -23.77
CA TYR A 139 11.63 38.07 -22.73
C TYR A 139 12.65 39.22 -22.77
N GLU A 140 13.93 38.91 -23.03
CA GLU A 140 14.98 39.92 -23.16
C GLU A 140 14.75 40.80 -24.41
N PHE A 141 14.29 40.22 -25.52
CA PHE A 141 13.90 40.98 -26.72
C PHE A 141 12.69 41.89 -26.46
N ALA A 142 11.65 41.35 -25.82
CA ALA A 142 10.44 42.12 -25.51
C ALA A 142 10.73 43.30 -24.57
N ALA A 143 11.58 43.11 -23.57
CA ALA A 143 12.00 44.17 -22.66
C ALA A 143 12.79 45.27 -23.39
N GLY A 144 13.73 44.90 -24.26
CA GLY A 144 14.48 45.86 -25.07
C GLY A 144 13.62 46.63 -26.07
N LEU A 145 12.68 45.94 -26.73
CA LEU A 145 11.73 46.56 -27.66
C LEU A 145 10.79 47.53 -26.94
N ASN A 146 10.26 47.15 -25.77
CA ASN A 146 9.38 48.01 -24.99
C ASN A 146 10.10 49.27 -24.51
N ALA A 147 11.32 49.13 -23.99
CA ALA A 147 12.15 50.27 -23.59
C ALA A 147 12.46 51.20 -24.78
N CYS A 148 12.69 50.64 -25.98
CA CYS A 148 12.92 51.44 -27.17
C CYS A 148 11.66 52.18 -27.63
N LEU A 149 10.50 51.51 -27.59
CA LEU A 149 9.20 52.12 -27.91
C LEU A 149 8.84 53.25 -26.93
N ASP A 150 9.09 53.07 -25.63
CA ASP A 150 8.89 54.12 -24.62
C ASP A 150 9.76 55.35 -24.90
N ARG A 151 11.03 55.13 -25.28
CA ARG A 151 11.95 56.22 -25.63
C ARG A 151 11.57 56.93 -26.93
N VAL A 152 11.12 56.19 -27.94
CA VAL A 152 10.61 56.76 -29.19
C VAL A 152 9.35 57.58 -28.92
N ASN A 153 8.44 57.09 -28.08
CA ASN A 153 7.26 57.84 -27.66
C ASN A 153 7.61 59.13 -26.89
N GLU A 154 8.63 59.10 -26.03
CA GLU A 154 9.17 60.30 -25.38
C GLU A 154 9.78 61.30 -26.38
N LEU A 155 10.56 60.82 -27.37
CA LEU A 155 11.18 61.68 -28.39
C LEU A 155 10.14 62.30 -29.34
N ILE A 156 9.06 61.57 -29.62
CA ILE A 156 7.89 62.06 -30.36
C ILE A 156 7.14 63.12 -29.53
N ALA A 157 6.95 62.89 -28.22
CA ALA A 157 6.33 63.86 -27.31
C ALA A 157 7.20 65.12 -27.08
N ALA A 158 8.53 65.01 -27.22
CA ALA A 158 9.49 66.10 -27.09
C ALA A 158 9.63 66.99 -28.34
N GLY A 159 8.83 66.77 -29.39
CA GLY A 159 8.66 67.73 -30.49
C GLY A 159 9.73 67.72 -31.59
N LEU A 160 10.41 66.60 -31.84
CA LEU A 160 11.26 66.44 -33.03
C LEU A 160 10.51 65.74 -34.17
N ALA A 161 9.55 66.46 -34.76
CA ALA A 161 8.78 66.00 -35.91
C ALA A 161 9.57 65.99 -37.25
N ASP A 162 10.82 66.45 -37.28
CA ASP A 162 11.57 66.72 -38.53
C ASP A 162 12.64 65.68 -38.90
N LYS A 163 12.66 64.47 -38.30
CA LYS A 163 13.67 63.44 -38.64
C LYS A 163 13.18 62.01 -38.87
N VAL A 164 11.87 61.77 -38.96
CA VAL A 164 11.35 60.48 -39.46
C VAL A 164 11.25 60.58 -40.98
N SER A 165 12.20 59.97 -41.69
CA SER A 165 12.17 59.91 -43.15
C SER A 165 11.00 59.03 -43.61
N ARG A 166 10.38 59.34 -44.75
CA ARG A 166 9.44 58.42 -45.43
C ARG A 166 10.07 57.04 -45.68
N ASP A 167 11.40 56.96 -45.77
CA ASP A 167 12.14 55.71 -45.92
C ASP A 167 12.13 54.85 -44.65
N ASP A 168 12.13 55.45 -43.45
CA ASP A 168 12.06 54.72 -42.17
C ASP A 168 10.67 54.11 -41.96
N LEU A 169 9.62 54.84 -42.38
CA LEU A 169 8.24 54.35 -42.41
C LEU A 169 8.10 53.17 -43.38
N ALA A 170 8.69 53.27 -44.58
CA ALA A 170 8.68 52.17 -45.55
C ALA A 170 9.51 50.95 -45.09
N ALA A 171 10.58 51.16 -44.32
CA ALA A 171 11.36 50.07 -43.71
C ALA A 171 10.58 49.37 -42.58
N LEU A 172 9.85 50.13 -41.75
CA LEU A 172 8.96 49.57 -40.73
C LEU A 172 7.78 48.83 -41.34
N GLU A 173 7.19 49.32 -42.43
CA GLU A 173 6.14 48.62 -43.18
C GLU A 173 6.65 47.28 -43.76
N ARG A 174 7.86 47.24 -44.34
CA ARG A 174 8.48 45.98 -44.79
C ARG A 174 8.76 45.01 -43.65
N LEU A 175 9.32 45.50 -42.55
CA LEU A 175 9.56 44.66 -41.37
C LEU A 175 8.24 44.14 -40.79
N GLN A 176 7.17 44.93 -40.78
CA GLN A 176 5.84 44.47 -40.38
C GLN A 176 5.31 43.37 -41.32
N GLU A 177 5.50 43.49 -42.64
CA GLU A 177 5.12 42.44 -43.60
C GLU A 177 5.96 41.16 -43.43
N GLU A 178 7.28 41.29 -43.26
CA GLU A 178 8.20 40.17 -43.08
C GLU A 178 7.95 39.45 -41.75
N PHE A 179 7.71 40.19 -40.67
CA PHE A 179 7.38 39.62 -39.36
C PHE A 179 5.93 39.14 -39.26
N ALA A 180 4.99 39.63 -40.08
CA ALA A 180 3.60 39.16 -40.06
C ALA A 180 3.49 37.67 -40.40
N ALA A 181 4.27 37.20 -41.38
CA ALA A 181 4.32 35.79 -41.77
C ALA A 181 4.94 34.90 -40.66
N GLU A 182 6.00 35.38 -40.01
CA GLU A 182 6.63 34.71 -38.88
C GLU A 182 5.74 34.69 -37.63
N LEU A 183 5.04 35.79 -37.34
CA LEU A 183 4.05 35.89 -36.26
C LEU A 183 2.85 34.97 -36.48
N ALA A 184 2.39 34.84 -37.72
CA ALA A 184 1.33 33.89 -38.07
C ALA A 184 1.78 32.44 -37.88
N THR A 185 3.03 32.12 -38.26
CA THR A 185 3.62 30.81 -38.05
C THR A 185 3.81 30.50 -36.56
N LEU A 186 4.22 31.50 -35.77
CA LEU A 186 4.40 31.36 -34.34
C LEU A 186 3.07 31.20 -33.60
N ARG A 187 2.03 31.95 -33.98
CA ARG A 187 0.66 31.74 -33.50
C ARG A 187 0.18 30.33 -33.83
N GLY A 188 0.34 29.87 -35.06
CA GLY A 188 -0.03 28.50 -35.44
C GLY A 188 0.70 27.43 -34.61
N ARG A 189 1.99 27.64 -34.27
CA ARG A 189 2.74 26.75 -33.37
C ARG A 189 2.24 26.80 -31.93
N VAL A 190 1.85 27.99 -31.44
CA VAL A 190 1.25 28.15 -30.10
C VAL A 190 -0.10 27.46 -30.04
N ASP A 191 -0.98 27.69 -31.02
CA ASP A 191 -2.30 27.05 -31.09
C ASP A 191 -2.18 25.52 -31.15
N VAL A 192 -1.21 24.99 -31.91
CA VAL A 192 -0.92 23.54 -31.96
C VAL A 192 -0.35 23.02 -30.65
N LEU A 193 0.49 23.79 -29.95
CA LEU A 193 1.00 23.41 -28.63
C LEU A 193 -0.10 23.43 -27.58
N GLU A 194 -0.95 24.46 -27.56
CA GLU A 194 -2.10 24.55 -26.66
C GLU A 194 -3.09 23.40 -26.92
N ALA A 195 -3.36 23.09 -28.20
CA ALA A 195 -4.16 21.92 -28.57
C ALA A 195 -3.54 20.59 -28.10
N ARG A 196 -2.20 20.43 -28.25
CA ARG A 196 -1.48 19.25 -27.73
C ARG A 196 -1.47 19.17 -26.21
N VAL A 197 -1.35 20.29 -25.51
CA VAL A 197 -1.43 20.35 -24.05
C VAL A 197 -2.83 19.96 -23.60
N ALA A 198 -3.87 20.54 -24.21
CA ALA A 198 -5.26 20.18 -23.94
C ALA A 198 -5.55 18.71 -24.26
N GLU A 199 -4.98 18.16 -25.34
CA GLU A 199 -5.11 16.74 -25.71
C GLU A 199 -4.38 15.82 -24.72
N VAL A 200 -3.19 16.20 -24.25
CA VAL A 200 -2.44 15.47 -23.22
C VAL A 200 -3.17 15.55 -21.87
N GLU A 201 -3.69 16.71 -21.49
CA GLU A 201 -4.52 16.89 -20.29
C GLU A 201 -5.82 16.08 -20.36
N ALA A 202 -6.43 15.98 -21.55
CA ALA A 202 -7.65 15.19 -21.76
C ALA A 202 -7.40 13.67 -21.85
N ASN A 203 -6.19 13.23 -22.22
CA ASN A 203 -5.84 11.82 -22.43
C ASN A 203 -4.83 11.24 -21.43
N GLN A 204 -4.49 11.96 -20.36
CA GLN A 204 -3.89 11.32 -19.18
C GLN A 204 -4.92 10.36 -18.57
N PHE A 205 -4.52 9.14 -18.24
CA PHE A 205 -5.34 8.17 -17.51
C PHE A 205 -6.09 8.89 -16.37
N SER A 206 -7.43 8.88 -16.44
CA SER A 206 -8.40 9.48 -15.51
C SER A 206 -7.83 10.43 -14.45
N THR A 207 -8.14 11.73 -14.51
CA THR A 207 -7.77 12.73 -13.49
C THR A 207 -8.26 12.40 -12.07
N THR A 208 -9.14 11.41 -11.90
CA THR A 208 -9.65 10.96 -10.61
C THR A 208 -9.13 9.58 -10.17
N THR A 209 -8.57 8.75 -11.06
CA THR A 209 -8.19 7.36 -10.73
C THR A 209 -6.69 7.13 -10.78
N LYS A 210 -6.08 6.79 -9.65
CA LYS A 210 -4.67 6.42 -9.54
C LYS A 210 -4.51 4.91 -9.43
N LEU A 211 -3.65 4.34 -10.29
CA LEU A 211 -3.17 2.97 -10.15
C LEU A 211 -1.89 2.97 -9.31
N ASN A 212 -1.85 2.12 -8.29
CA ASN A 212 -0.61 1.74 -7.58
C ASN A 212 -0.56 0.23 -7.48
N ALA A 213 0.65 -0.33 -7.47
CA ALA A 213 0.80 -1.77 -7.34
C ALA A 213 1.97 -2.16 -6.44
N VAL A 214 1.82 -3.31 -5.79
CA VAL A 214 2.90 -3.96 -5.04
C VAL A 214 3.02 -5.39 -5.54
N SER A 215 4.22 -5.78 -5.94
CA SER A 215 4.55 -7.18 -6.26
C SER A 215 5.54 -7.71 -5.24
N THR A 216 5.18 -8.77 -4.53
CA THR A 216 6.03 -9.46 -3.55
C THR A 216 6.42 -10.83 -4.08
N TRP A 217 7.71 -11.10 -4.14
CA TRP A 217 8.28 -12.37 -4.60
C TRP A 217 8.93 -13.07 -3.42
N HIS A 218 8.75 -14.38 -3.32
CA HIS A 218 9.16 -15.18 -2.17
C HIS A 218 9.98 -16.37 -2.63
N ILE A 219 11.18 -16.54 -2.05
CA ILE A 219 11.88 -17.82 -2.02
C ILE A 219 11.72 -18.38 -0.61
N THR A 220 11.15 -19.56 -0.48
CA THR A 220 10.77 -20.13 0.82
C THR A 220 11.13 -21.59 0.91
N ASP A 221 11.70 -21.99 2.03
CA ASP A 221 11.94 -23.38 2.35
C ASP A 221 11.69 -23.63 3.83
N LEU A 222 11.42 -24.88 4.18
CA LEU A 222 11.30 -25.30 5.58
C LEU A 222 12.16 -26.53 5.86
N GLY A 223 12.38 -26.80 7.14
CA GLY A 223 13.09 -27.99 7.58
C GLY A 223 12.72 -28.40 9.01
N PHE A 224 12.60 -29.71 9.23
CA PHE A 224 12.47 -30.31 10.56
C PHE A 224 13.09 -31.72 10.60
N ASP A 225 13.41 -32.21 11.81
CA ASP A 225 13.99 -33.54 12.02
C ASP A 225 12.92 -34.53 12.49
N GLY A 226 12.96 -35.76 11.98
CA GLY A 226 11.97 -36.79 12.28
C GLY A 226 10.61 -36.56 11.63
N ASP A 227 9.57 -37.07 12.28
CA ASP A 227 8.20 -36.99 11.77
C ASP A 227 7.42 -35.89 12.49
N LEU A 228 6.52 -35.25 11.75
CA LEU A 228 5.57 -34.26 12.26
C LEU A 228 4.16 -34.83 12.21
N VAL A 229 3.48 -34.77 13.36
CA VAL A 229 2.10 -35.23 13.56
C VAL A 229 1.11 -34.09 13.36
N ARG A 230 0.00 -34.38 12.68
CA ARG A 230 -1.11 -33.44 12.50
C ARG A 230 -2.46 -34.14 12.54
N GLU A 231 -3.50 -33.41 12.87
CA GLU A 231 -4.88 -33.88 12.83
C GLU A 231 -5.50 -33.70 11.44
N THR A 232 -6.39 -34.62 11.05
CA THR A 232 -6.98 -34.67 9.70
C THR A 232 -8.37 -34.04 9.60
N GLY A 233 -8.98 -33.64 10.73
CA GLY A 233 -10.35 -33.14 10.77
C GLY A 233 -11.42 -34.24 10.73
N ALA A 234 -11.10 -35.44 11.23
CA ALA A 234 -12.02 -36.55 11.36
C ALA A 234 -11.86 -37.20 12.74
N ARG A 235 -12.91 -37.87 13.24
CA ARG A 235 -12.85 -38.73 14.44
C ARG A 235 -12.76 -40.20 14.05
N ASP A 236 -12.06 -40.98 14.86
CA ASP A 236 -12.02 -42.44 14.75
C ASP A 236 -13.28 -43.08 15.38
N ALA A 237 -13.33 -44.41 15.43
CA ALA A 237 -14.46 -45.15 16.01
C ALA A 237 -14.63 -44.95 17.53
N ASN A 238 -13.60 -44.47 18.23
CA ASN A 238 -13.63 -44.16 19.65
C ASN A 238 -14.03 -42.70 19.93
N GLY A 239 -14.11 -41.87 18.88
CA GLY A 239 -14.39 -40.45 18.98
C GLY A 239 -13.13 -39.59 19.09
N ASP A 240 -11.94 -40.16 18.94
CA ASP A 240 -10.67 -39.42 19.04
C ASP A 240 -10.28 -38.81 17.68
N PRO A 241 -9.67 -37.61 17.64
CA PRO A 241 -9.17 -37.02 16.40
C PRO A 241 -8.18 -37.94 15.67
N VAL A 242 -8.40 -38.13 14.38
CA VAL A 242 -7.52 -38.93 13.52
C VAL A 242 -6.28 -38.13 13.17
N THR A 243 -5.12 -38.66 13.53
CA THR A 243 -3.81 -38.07 13.25
C THR A 243 -3.08 -38.78 12.11
N VAL A 244 -2.22 -38.04 11.42
CA VAL A 244 -1.24 -38.58 10.47
C VAL A 244 0.16 -38.06 10.81
N SER A 245 1.16 -38.89 10.54
CA SER A 245 2.58 -38.58 10.70
C SER A 245 3.24 -38.48 9.34
N SER A 246 4.10 -37.49 9.13
CA SER A 246 4.84 -37.31 7.89
C SER A 246 6.24 -36.77 8.16
N ASP A 247 7.22 -37.29 7.41
CA ASP A 247 8.57 -36.77 7.33
C ASP A 247 8.64 -35.49 6.48
N ASP A 248 9.75 -34.76 6.59
CA ASP A 248 9.99 -33.59 5.77
C ASP A 248 10.27 -33.96 4.31
N THR A 249 9.26 -33.69 3.48
CA THR A 249 9.32 -33.84 2.02
C THR A 249 9.22 -32.50 1.31
N SER A 250 9.41 -31.40 2.04
CA SER A 250 9.31 -30.05 1.51
C SER A 250 10.41 -29.77 0.48
N GLN A 251 10.16 -28.77 -0.36
CA GLN A 251 11.07 -28.34 -1.42
C GLN A 251 11.03 -26.82 -1.48
N THR A 252 12.18 -26.22 -1.77
CA THR A 252 12.28 -24.78 -1.99
C THR A 252 11.25 -24.30 -3.02
N LYS A 253 10.46 -23.30 -2.64
CA LYS A 253 9.45 -22.67 -3.50
C LYS A 253 9.91 -21.29 -3.94
N PHE A 254 9.51 -20.92 -5.16
CA PHE A 254 9.58 -19.56 -5.65
C PHE A 254 8.21 -19.15 -6.19
N GLY A 255 7.65 -18.06 -5.67
CA GLY A 255 6.32 -17.59 -6.05
C GLY A 255 6.16 -16.09 -5.89
N TYR A 256 5.04 -15.57 -6.37
CA TYR A 256 4.71 -14.15 -6.28
C TYR A 256 3.27 -13.91 -5.87
N LEU A 257 3.04 -12.70 -5.35
CA LEU A 257 1.75 -12.06 -5.19
C LEU A 257 1.84 -10.63 -5.71
N THR A 258 0.87 -10.21 -6.51
CA THR A 258 0.76 -8.84 -6.97
C THR A 258 -0.60 -8.28 -6.59
N TRP A 259 -0.60 -7.16 -5.86
CA TRP A 259 -1.79 -6.34 -5.61
C TRP A 259 -1.75 -5.11 -6.51
N MET A 260 -2.89 -4.83 -7.14
CA MET A 260 -3.12 -3.63 -7.94
C MET A 260 -4.32 -2.89 -7.36
N ASN A 261 -4.13 -1.64 -6.95
CA ASN A 261 -5.19 -0.80 -6.42
C ASN A 261 -5.53 0.30 -7.43
N LEU A 262 -6.80 0.40 -7.76
CA LEU A 262 -7.39 1.53 -8.47
C LEU A 262 -8.11 2.38 -7.42
N ASN A 263 -7.58 3.57 -7.16
CA ASN A 263 -8.11 4.52 -6.20
C ASN A 263 -8.74 5.70 -6.94
N SER A 264 -10.05 5.87 -6.82
CA SER A 264 -10.80 6.94 -7.49
C SER A 264 -11.42 7.92 -6.49
N SER A 265 -11.22 9.22 -6.69
CA SER A 265 -11.88 10.27 -5.89
C SER A 265 -12.87 11.09 -6.72
N PHE A 266 -14.05 11.37 -6.17
CA PHE A 266 -15.11 12.17 -6.80
C PHE A 266 -15.27 13.56 -6.19
N THR A 267 -14.89 13.74 -4.91
CA THR A 267 -14.96 15.02 -4.19
C THR A 267 -13.60 15.58 -3.79
N GLY A 268 -12.53 14.80 -3.96
CA GLY A 268 -11.17 15.11 -3.50
C GLY A 268 -10.91 14.63 -2.07
N SER A 269 -11.96 14.37 -1.28
CA SER A 269 -11.91 13.90 0.11
C SER A 269 -12.36 12.46 0.31
N ASP A 270 -12.87 11.83 -0.75
CA ASP A 270 -13.38 10.48 -0.78
C ASP A 270 -12.45 9.54 -1.56
N ASN A 271 -12.67 8.24 -1.40
CA ASN A 271 -11.98 7.24 -2.21
C ASN A 271 -12.82 5.99 -2.44
N LEU A 272 -13.02 5.65 -3.71
CA LEU A 272 -13.41 4.33 -4.16
C LEU A 272 -12.13 3.50 -4.39
N ASN A 273 -11.94 2.48 -3.56
CA ASN A 273 -10.83 1.54 -3.65
C ASN A 273 -11.31 0.25 -4.32
N ILE A 274 -10.67 -0.11 -5.43
CA ILE A 274 -10.81 -1.42 -6.07
C ILE A 274 -9.43 -2.08 -6.03
N GLN A 275 -9.32 -3.22 -5.35
CA GLN A 275 -8.08 -4.00 -5.32
C GLN A 275 -8.24 -5.29 -6.11
N LEU A 276 -7.33 -5.54 -7.04
CA LEU A 276 -7.18 -6.80 -7.74
C LEU A 276 -5.92 -7.53 -7.22
N ASP A 277 -6.01 -8.84 -7.06
CA ASP A 277 -4.84 -9.68 -6.78
C ASP A 277 -4.63 -10.76 -7.85
N VAL A 278 -3.37 -11.09 -8.09
CA VAL A 278 -2.94 -12.26 -8.87
C VAL A 278 -1.69 -12.87 -8.22
N SER A 279 -1.69 -14.17 -8.04
CA SER A 279 -0.63 -14.85 -7.30
C SER A 279 -0.55 -16.35 -7.56
N ASN A 280 0.62 -16.92 -7.29
CA ASN A 280 0.86 -18.36 -7.39
C ASN A 280 1.67 -18.92 -6.20
N SER A 281 1.75 -18.17 -5.10
CA SER A 281 2.59 -18.52 -3.96
C SER A 281 1.83 -19.34 -2.92
N GLN A 282 2.46 -20.35 -2.35
CA GLN A 282 1.91 -21.12 -1.24
C GLN A 282 3.07 -21.57 -0.36
N SER A 283 2.99 -21.27 0.94
CA SER A 283 4.02 -21.70 1.89
C SER A 283 4.06 -23.24 1.97
N PRO A 284 5.27 -23.85 1.97
CA PRO A 284 5.42 -25.28 2.19
C PRO A 284 4.89 -25.73 3.56
N ALA A 285 4.81 -24.83 4.55
CA ALA A 285 4.31 -25.13 5.90
C ALA A 285 2.88 -25.71 5.85
N ASN A 286 2.05 -25.21 4.92
CA ASN A 286 0.67 -25.62 4.74
C ASN A 286 0.48 -27.10 4.39
N SER A 287 1.53 -27.83 3.99
CA SER A 287 1.45 -29.28 3.75
C SER A 287 1.49 -30.10 5.06
N PHE A 288 1.85 -29.46 6.17
CA PHE A 288 2.10 -30.11 7.46
C PHE A 288 1.18 -29.62 8.58
N VAL A 289 0.32 -28.65 8.32
CA VAL A 289 -0.63 -28.12 9.31
C VAL A 289 -1.80 -29.07 9.56
N SER A 290 -2.34 -29.14 10.77
CA SER A 290 -3.61 -29.85 11.03
C SER A 290 -4.75 -29.29 10.18
N ALA A 291 -5.80 -30.07 9.98
CA ALA A 291 -6.99 -29.58 9.29
C ALA A 291 -7.55 -28.33 10.00
N GLY A 292 -7.85 -27.31 9.21
CA GLY A 292 -8.31 -26.00 9.70
C GLY A 292 -7.22 -25.08 10.24
N LEU A 293 -5.94 -25.49 10.19
CA LEU A 293 -4.78 -24.69 10.57
C LEU A 293 -4.03 -24.09 9.36
N PHE A 294 -4.71 -23.88 8.24
CA PHE A 294 -4.09 -23.28 7.06
C PHE A 294 -3.53 -21.88 7.37
N ASN A 295 -2.29 -21.61 6.97
CA ASN A 295 -1.53 -20.39 7.25
C ASN A 295 -1.22 -20.10 8.74
N THR A 296 -1.37 -21.06 9.64
CA THR A 296 -1.23 -20.82 11.11
C THR A 296 0.17 -21.06 11.68
N TRP A 297 1.19 -21.20 10.83
CA TRP A 297 2.59 -21.06 11.22
C TRP A 297 3.50 -21.03 10.00
N GLY A 298 4.69 -20.43 10.15
CA GLY A 298 5.75 -20.46 9.14
C GLY A 298 5.33 -19.92 7.76
N THR A 299 4.33 -19.04 7.72
CA THR A 299 3.71 -18.57 6.47
C THR A 299 3.64 -17.05 6.45
N PRO A 300 4.47 -16.38 5.62
CA PRO A 300 4.35 -14.94 5.40
C PRO A 300 2.97 -14.60 4.84
N PHE A 301 2.38 -13.46 5.24
CA PHE A 301 1.04 -13.08 4.79
C PHE A 301 0.93 -13.01 3.27
N THR A 302 1.98 -12.56 2.58
CA THR A 302 1.97 -12.38 1.12
C THR A 302 2.25 -13.66 0.33
N GLU A 303 2.45 -14.81 0.98
CA GLU A 303 2.50 -16.13 0.31
C GLU A 303 1.10 -16.71 0.11
N GLN A 304 0.30 -16.00 -0.69
CA GLN A 304 -1.05 -16.41 -1.08
C GLN A 304 -1.08 -16.84 -2.55
N SER A 305 -2.06 -17.66 -2.91
CA SER A 305 -2.28 -18.13 -4.28
C SER A 305 -3.68 -17.81 -4.76
N SER A 306 -3.79 -17.33 -5.99
CA SER A 306 -5.01 -17.21 -6.78
C SER A 306 -5.05 -18.25 -7.90
N GLY A 307 -4.09 -19.19 -7.92
CA GLY A 307 -3.87 -20.10 -9.05
C GLY A 307 -3.46 -19.36 -10.32
N GLY A 308 -2.87 -18.16 -10.21
CA GLY A 308 -2.50 -17.31 -11.34
C GLY A 308 -3.67 -16.56 -11.99
N SER A 309 -4.86 -16.61 -11.39
CA SER A 309 -6.04 -15.90 -11.89
C SER A 309 -6.22 -14.55 -11.19
N PHE A 310 -6.74 -13.54 -11.90
CA PHE A 310 -7.11 -12.27 -11.29
C PHE A 310 -8.36 -12.44 -10.42
N ARG A 311 -8.35 -11.84 -9.24
CA ARG A 311 -9.49 -11.80 -8.33
C ARG A 311 -9.74 -10.39 -7.83
N LEU A 312 -11.02 -10.05 -7.63
CA LEU A 312 -11.41 -8.84 -6.92
C LEU A 312 -11.19 -9.09 -5.42
N ARG A 313 -10.20 -8.45 -4.82
CA ARG A 313 -9.85 -8.64 -3.42
C ARG A 313 -10.54 -7.63 -2.51
N GLU A 314 -10.73 -6.40 -2.97
CA GLU A 314 -11.43 -5.36 -2.22
C GLU A 314 -12.28 -4.49 -3.13
N LEU A 315 -13.42 -4.05 -2.60
CA LEU A 315 -14.30 -3.07 -3.20
C LEU A 315 -15.01 -2.31 -2.09
N HIS A 316 -14.62 -1.07 -1.87
CA HIS A 316 -15.24 -0.20 -0.86
C HIS A 316 -15.09 1.28 -1.21
N TYR A 317 -15.97 2.08 -0.63
CA TYR A 317 -16.01 3.53 -0.77
C TYR A 317 -15.87 4.17 0.61
N THR A 318 -14.85 5.02 0.76
CA THR A 318 -14.58 5.78 1.97
C THR A 318 -14.88 7.25 1.74
N PHE A 319 -15.57 7.89 2.67
CA PHE A 319 -15.92 9.30 2.58
C PHE A 319 -16.08 9.94 3.96
N PRO A 320 -15.71 11.22 4.13
CA PRO A 320 -15.98 11.95 5.36
C PRO A 320 -17.45 12.39 5.44
N ALA A 321 -17.95 12.52 6.66
CA ALA A 321 -19.28 13.01 6.97
C ALA A 321 -19.24 13.93 8.19
N PHE A 322 -20.33 14.70 8.38
CA PHE A 322 -20.49 15.61 9.51
C PHE A 322 -19.36 16.65 9.65
N ASN A 323 -18.96 17.27 8.53
CA ASN A 323 -17.82 18.20 8.46
C ASN A 323 -16.49 17.53 8.89
N ASP A 324 -16.19 16.38 8.29
CA ASP A 324 -14.99 15.57 8.53
C ASP A 324 -14.86 15.02 9.96
N ALA A 325 -15.93 15.06 10.75
CA ALA A 325 -15.94 14.54 12.12
C ALA A 325 -16.02 13.00 12.18
N VAL A 326 -16.52 12.36 11.12
CA VAL A 326 -16.59 10.90 11.02
C VAL A 326 -16.18 10.47 9.61
N GLU A 327 -15.29 9.49 9.51
CA GLU A 327 -14.99 8.81 8.26
C GLU A 327 -15.82 7.53 8.17
N PHE A 328 -16.60 7.39 7.09
CA PHE A 328 -17.33 6.16 6.80
C PHE A 328 -16.66 5.39 5.68
N THR A 329 -16.59 4.07 5.84
CA THR A 329 -16.29 3.14 4.76
C THR A 329 -17.48 2.21 4.57
N VAL A 330 -17.98 2.11 3.34
CA VAL A 330 -19.06 1.19 2.98
C VAL A 330 -18.66 0.38 1.75
N GLY A 331 -19.02 -0.89 1.71
CA GLY A 331 -18.67 -1.70 0.54
C GLY A 331 -19.10 -3.15 0.64
N PRO A 332 -19.20 -3.85 -0.50
CA PRO A 332 -19.48 -5.27 -0.55
C PRO A 332 -18.26 -6.13 -0.19
N ARG A 333 -17.03 -5.57 -0.16
CA ARG A 333 -15.82 -6.32 0.18
C ARG A 333 -14.77 -5.42 0.83
N ILE A 334 -14.83 -5.31 2.15
CA ILE A 334 -13.93 -4.54 3.01
C ILE A 334 -12.97 -5.52 3.69
N ASN A 335 -11.65 -5.29 3.58
CA ASN A 335 -10.63 -6.03 4.34
C ASN A 335 -10.54 -5.48 5.77
N VAL A 336 -10.70 -6.33 6.77
CA VAL A 336 -10.81 -5.88 8.18
C VAL A 336 -9.49 -5.30 8.70
N TYR A 337 -8.35 -5.89 8.34
CA TYR A 337 -7.01 -5.46 8.77
C TYR A 337 -6.67 -4.00 8.40
N ARG A 338 -7.36 -3.40 7.43
CA ARG A 338 -7.16 -1.99 7.05
C ARG A 338 -7.61 -1.03 8.14
N PHE A 339 -8.60 -1.43 8.93
CA PHE A 339 -9.32 -0.52 9.82
C PHE A 339 -9.13 -0.84 11.29
N PHE A 340 -8.70 -2.05 11.62
CA PHE A 340 -8.62 -2.53 13.00
C PHE A 340 -7.28 -3.21 13.29
N ASP A 341 -6.92 -3.27 14.57
CA ASP A 341 -5.74 -4.00 15.09
C ASP A 341 -4.39 -3.60 14.46
N ASN A 342 -4.28 -2.36 13.97
CA ASN A 342 -3.06 -1.89 13.33
C ASN A 342 -1.90 -1.74 14.34
N ASN A 343 -0.72 -2.25 13.97
CA ASN A 343 0.53 -2.04 14.67
C ASN A 343 1.64 -1.66 13.68
N PRO A 344 2.42 -0.59 13.93
CA PRO A 344 3.44 -0.10 12.99
C PRO A 344 4.60 -1.09 12.78
N TYR A 345 4.83 -2.04 13.69
CA TYR A 345 5.95 -2.97 13.62
C TYR A 345 5.60 -4.33 13.02
N THR A 346 4.31 -4.67 12.97
CA THR A 346 3.80 -5.96 12.50
C THR A 346 2.87 -5.81 11.30
N PHE A 347 3.16 -4.89 10.39
CA PHE A 347 2.30 -4.70 9.21
C PHE A 347 2.56 -5.80 8.17
N ILE A 348 1.52 -6.26 7.46
CA ILE A 348 1.58 -7.31 6.42
C ILE A 348 2.57 -7.04 5.27
N LEU A 349 2.99 -5.80 5.04
CA LEU A 349 4.03 -5.43 4.08
C LEU A 349 5.30 -4.88 4.73
N GLY A 350 5.37 -4.94 6.06
CA GLY A 350 6.50 -4.52 6.90
C GLY A 350 7.52 -5.63 7.10
N ALA A 351 8.26 -5.56 8.21
CA ALA A 351 9.25 -6.57 8.56
C ALA A 351 8.58 -7.86 9.06
N ILE A 352 7.88 -7.78 10.19
CA ILE A 352 7.11 -8.87 10.79
C ILE A 352 5.73 -8.93 10.14
N ASP A 353 5.42 -10.03 9.46
CA ASP A 353 4.28 -10.08 8.55
C ASP A 353 3.68 -11.48 8.34
N SER A 354 3.99 -12.49 9.16
CA SER A 354 3.23 -13.74 9.07
C SER A 354 1.73 -13.53 9.35
N PHE A 355 0.92 -14.49 8.93
CA PHE A 355 -0.50 -14.52 9.27
C PHE A 355 -0.73 -14.42 10.79
N ASN A 356 0.14 -15.04 11.59
CA ASN A 356 0.02 -15.01 13.05
C ASN A 356 0.57 -13.75 13.72
N SER A 357 1.49 -13.04 13.05
CA SER A 357 2.14 -11.87 13.63
C SER A 357 1.50 -10.55 13.20
N SER A 358 0.90 -10.50 12.01
CA SER A 358 0.47 -9.24 11.43
C SER A 358 -0.80 -8.63 12.06
N GLY A 359 -1.64 -9.49 12.61
CA GLY A 359 -2.78 -9.20 13.49
C GLY A 359 -2.89 -10.27 14.56
N SER A 360 -3.83 -10.15 15.50
CA SER A 360 -4.20 -11.33 16.30
C SER A 360 -4.96 -12.32 15.44
N THR A 361 -4.54 -13.57 15.50
CA THR A 361 -5.23 -14.79 15.02
C THR A 361 -6.63 -15.01 15.60
N GLN A 362 -7.00 -14.26 16.66
CA GLN A 362 -8.31 -14.33 17.28
C GLN A 362 -9.15 -13.08 17.03
N PHE A 363 -8.64 -12.13 16.26
CA PHE A 363 -9.24 -10.82 16.17
C PHE A 363 -10.63 -10.86 15.52
N ASN A 364 -10.79 -11.56 14.40
CA ASN A 364 -12.02 -11.49 13.63
C ASN A 364 -12.21 -12.75 12.79
N SER A 365 -13.44 -13.25 12.72
CA SER A 365 -13.81 -14.37 11.85
C SER A 365 -13.89 -14.06 10.38
N LEU A 366 -13.80 -12.77 10.03
CA LEU A 366 -13.87 -12.31 8.67
C LEU A 366 -12.52 -11.69 8.31
N ASP A 367 -11.88 -12.24 7.29
CA ASP A 367 -10.84 -11.52 6.56
C ASP A 367 -11.43 -10.36 5.76
N ARG A 368 -12.60 -10.62 5.15
CA ARG A 368 -13.34 -9.74 4.24
C ARG A 368 -14.83 -9.81 4.48
N GLY A 369 -15.47 -8.65 4.47
CA GLY A 369 -16.92 -8.60 4.61
C GLY A 369 -17.60 -7.47 3.86
N ALA A 370 -18.89 -7.65 3.61
CA ALA A 370 -19.79 -6.61 3.14
C ALA A 370 -20.34 -5.86 4.35
N GLY A 371 -20.41 -4.53 4.31
CA GLY A 371 -21.00 -3.75 5.38
C GLY A 371 -20.44 -2.34 5.47
N ALA A 372 -20.30 -1.86 6.70
CA ALA A 372 -19.90 -0.50 6.99
C ALA A 372 -18.99 -0.39 8.20
N ILE A 373 -18.06 0.56 8.15
CA ILE A 373 -17.17 0.96 9.24
C ILE A 373 -17.26 2.47 9.43
N ALA A 374 -17.22 2.93 10.67
CA ALA A 374 -17.13 4.34 11.04
C ALA A 374 -15.89 4.55 11.92
N ILE A 375 -15.10 5.57 11.61
CA ILE A 375 -13.96 6.02 12.41
C ILE A 375 -14.27 7.43 12.92
N VAL A 376 -14.21 7.59 14.23
CA VAL A 376 -14.51 8.83 14.94
C VAL A 376 -13.27 9.27 15.71
N PRO A 377 -12.50 10.25 15.20
CA PRO A 377 -11.44 10.89 15.98
C PRO A 377 -12.05 11.68 17.14
N ILE A 378 -11.43 11.59 18.32
CA ILE A 378 -11.85 12.29 19.54
C ILE A 378 -10.66 13.09 20.06
N GLY A 379 -10.61 14.37 19.68
CA GLY A 379 -9.43 15.20 19.91
C GLY A 379 -8.23 14.67 19.13
N ASP A 380 -7.03 14.92 19.65
CA ASP A 380 -5.77 14.54 19.00
C ASP A 380 -5.25 13.17 19.45
N ASP A 381 -5.73 12.67 20.59
CA ASP A 381 -5.15 11.52 21.28
C ASP A 381 -5.96 10.23 21.15
N PHE A 382 -7.23 10.31 20.75
CA PHE A 382 -8.13 9.15 20.73
C PHE A 382 -8.83 8.96 19.39
N ASP A 383 -9.08 7.70 19.04
CA ASP A 383 -10.02 7.34 17.98
C ASP A 383 -10.91 6.18 18.43
N ILE A 384 -12.19 6.24 18.05
CA ILE A 384 -13.15 5.14 18.19
C ILE A 384 -13.46 4.62 16.81
N ARG A 385 -13.45 3.29 16.65
CA ARG A 385 -13.81 2.61 15.41
C ARG A 385 -14.91 1.63 15.68
N VAL A 386 -15.95 1.62 14.85
CA VAL A 386 -17.05 0.66 14.94
C VAL A 386 -17.33 0.14 13.55
N GLY A 387 -17.48 -1.18 13.41
CA GLY A 387 -17.77 -1.82 12.13
C GLY A 387 -18.73 -2.98 12.27
N TYR A 388 -19.64 -3.10 11.32
CA TYR A 388 -20.46 -4.30 11.15
C TYR A 388 -20.20 -4.86 9.74
N LEU A 389 -19.83 -6.13 9.67
CA LEU A 389 -19.51 -6.81 8.43
C LEU A 389 -20.16 -8.21 8.40
N GLY A 390 -20.80 -8.56 7.29
CA GLY A 390 -21.18 -9.94 6.96
C GLY A 390 -20.16 -10.56 6.00
N GLU A 391 -19.93 -11.87 6.07
CA GLU A 391 -18.91 -12.59 5.30
C GLU A 391 -19.00 -12.30 3.81
N ALA A 392 -17.88 -11.95 3.16
CA ALA A 392 -17.87 -11.69 1.71
C ALA A 392 -16.48 -11.91 1.11
N ASN A 393 -15.96 -13.15 1.23
CA ASN A 393 -14.62 -13.49 0.73
C ASN A 393 -14.65 -13.99 -0.74
N GLU A 394 -13.46 -14.17 -1.32
CA GLU A 394 -13.23 -14.60 -2.71
C GLU A 394 -12.96 -16.10 -2.87
N PHE A 395 -12.90 -16.83 -1.76
CA PHE A 395 -12.47 -18.23 -1.70
C PHE A 395 -13.63 -19.22 -1.51
N PHE A 396 -14.68 -18.80 -0.80
CA PHE A 396 -15.81 -19.63 -0.40
C PHE A 396 -17.13 -18.90 -0.71
N SER A 397 -18.14 -19.66 -1.12
CA SER A 397 -19.48 -19.12 -1.44
C SER A 397 -20.51 -19.38 -0.35
N SER A 398 -20.19 -20.19 0.66
CA SER A 398 -21.08 -20.48 1.79
C SER A 398 -21.18 -19.28 2.74
N ASN A 399 -22.37 -19.02 3.30
CA ASN A 399 -22.63 -18.00 4.33
C ASN A 399 -22.31 -16.54 3.95
N SER A 400 -22.05 -16.29 2.66
CA SER A 400 -21.75 -14.96 2.15
C SER A 400 -22.96 -14.00 2.25
N ALA A 401 -22.68 -12.74 2.56
CA ALA A 401 -23.62 -11.64 2.56
C ALA A 401 -24.23 -11.36 1.17
N SER A 402 -23.60 -11.85 0.10
CA SER A 402 -24.13 -11.77 -1.26
C SER A 402 -25.16 -12.86 -1.59
N ASP A 403 -25.31 -13.89 -0.74
CA ASP A 403 -26.32 -14.93 -0.91
C ASP A 403 -27.70 -14.37 -0.54
N PRO A 404 -28.69 -14.32 -1.45
CA PRO A 404 -30.01 -13.77 -1.15
C PRO A 404 -30.79 -14.56 -0.09
N SER A 405 -30.40 -15.80 0.21
CA SER A 405 -31.01 -16.61 1.27
C SER A 405 -30.48 -16.32 2.67
N ARG A 406 -29.32 -15.63 2.77
CA ARG A 406 -28.67 -15.25 4.04
C ARG A 406 -28.60 -13.75 4.22
N GLY A 407 -28.22 -13.03 3.17
CA GLY A 407 -28.00 -11.60 3.20
C GLY A 407 -26.97 -11.19 4.24
N LEU A 408 -27.00 -9.91 4.60
CA LEU A 408 -26.00 -9.27 5.45
C LEU A 408 -26.03 -9.70 6.93
N PHE A 409 -27.11 -10.33 7.40
CA PHE A 409 -27.39 -10.50 8.84
C PHE A 409 -27.55 -11.96 9.30
N GLU A 410 -27.90 -12.90 8.42
CA GLU A 410 -28.12 -14.31 8.81
C GLU A 410 -26.87 -15.18 8.60
N GLY A 411 -25.98 -14.80 7.68
CA GLY A 411 -24.70 -15.47 7.46
C GLY A 411 -23.69 -15.19 8.58
N THR A 412 -22.47 -15.66 8.42
CA THR A 412 -21.38 -15.32 9.36
C THR A 412 -21.18 -13.81 9.37
N ASN A 413 -21.21 -13.18 10.54
CA ASN A 413 -21.11 -11.73 10.67
C ASN A 413 -20.38 -11.31 11.94
N THR A 414 -19.80 -10.11 11.91
CA THR A 414 -19.09 -9.52 13.05
C THR A 414 -19.49 -8.08 13.33
N LEU A 415 -19.56 -7.75 14.61
CA LEU A 415 -19.62 -6.39 15.14
C LEU A 415 -18.32 -6.10 15.91
N THR A 416 -17.53 -5.17 15.40
CA THR A 416 -16.22 -4.81 15.93
C THR A 416 -16.25 -3.40 16.51
N GLY A 417 -15.70 -3.23 17.71
CA GLY A 417 -15.46 -1.93 18.33
C GLY A 417 -14.01 -1.81 18.80
N GLN A 418 -13.34 -0.71 18.49
CA GLN A 418 -11.98 -0.40 18.94
C GLN A 418 -11.92 1.00 19.53
N VAL A 419 -11.18 1.15 20.63
CA VAL A 419 -10.75 2.44 21.15
C VAL A 419 -9.23 2.47 21.14
N SER A 420 -8.66 3.49 20.50
CA SER A 420 -7.22 3.70 20.44
C SER A 420 -6.82 4.94 21.23
N PHE A 421 -5.72 4.87 21.96
CA PHE A 421 -5.05 5.98 22.64
C PHE A 421 -3.64 6.16 22.06
N LYS A 422 -3.41 7.33 21.48
CA LYS A 422 -2.21 7.71 20.72
C LYS A 422 -1.79 9.16 21.07
N PRO A 423 -1.34 9.41 22.31
CA PRO A 423 -0.96 10.76 22.78
C PRO A 423 0.29 11.34 22.09
N SER A 424 1.00 10.52 21.32
CA SER A 424 2.14 10.94 20.52
C SER A 424 2.38 9.94 19.38
N ARG A 425 3.27 10.29 18.46
CA ARG A 425 3.72 9.36 17.40
C ARG A 425 4.52 8.16 17.92
N ASN A 426 4.95 8.19 19.18
CA ASN A 426 5.81 7.16 19.76
C ASN A 426 5.03 6.12 20.55
N PHE A 427 3.75 6.34 20.87
CA PHE A 427 2.99 5.43 21.72
C PHE A 427 1.59 5.22 21.15
N GLY A 428 1.19 3.97 21.01
CA GLY A 428 -0.16 3.58 20.66
C GLY A 428 -0.62 2.40 21.51
N LEU A 429 -1.78 2.54 22.13
CA LEU A 429 -2.46 1.48 22.86
C LEU A 429 -3.89 1.38 22.35
N SER A 430 -4.32 0.19 21.94
CA SER A 430 -5.68 -0.05 21.47
C SER A 430 -6.33 -1.17 22.26
N PHE A 431 -7.58 -0.97 22.62
CA PHE A 431 -8.46 -2.01 23.14
C PHE A 431 -9.56 -2.28 22.13
N LEU A 432 -9.85 -3.56 21.93
CA LEU A 432 -10.76 -3.99 20.89
C LEU A 432 -11.68 -5.09 21.42
N TYR A 433 -12.93 -5.02 21.01
CA TYR A 433 -13.95 -6.03 21.23
C TYR A 433 -14.55 -6.44 19.89
N ASN A 434 -14.68 -7.74 19.67
CA ASN A 434 -15.34 -8.31 18.50
C ASN A 434 -16.40 -9.31 18.93
N ARG A 435 -17.62 -9.12 18.43
CA ARG A 435 -18.73 -10.05 18.56
C ARG A 435 -18.93 -10.73 17.22
N THR A 436 -18.80 -12.04 17.19
CA THR A 436 -19.03 -12.83 15.97
C THR A 436 -20.26 -13.71 16.14
N ASN A 437 -21.06 -13.81 15.08
CA ASN A 437 -21.96 -14.93 14.85
C ASN A 437 -21.39 -15.78 13.72
N ASN A 438 -20.98 -17.01 14.03
CA ASN A 438 -20.29 -17.93 13.13
C ASN A 438 -21.27 -19.03 12.73
N THR A 439 -21.60 -19.07 11.45
CA THR A 439 -22.50 -20.08 10.89
C THR A 439 -21.68 -21.21 10.28
N PRO A 440 -21.97 -22.49 10.56
CA PRO A 440 -21.31 -23.62 9.92
C PRO A 440 -21.35 -23.51 8.38
N PRO A 441 -20.21 -23.64 7.67
CA PRO A 441 -20.18 -23.61 6.21
C PRO A 441 -21.03 -24.72 5.61
N GLY A 442 -21.99 -24.36 4.75
CA GLY A 442 -22.79 -25.34 3.99
C GLY A 442 -23.68 -26.26 4.83
N GLY A 443 -23.87 -25.98 6.13
CA GLY A 443 -24.60 -26.87 7.04
C GLY A 443 -23.82 -28.12 7.47
N ASN A 444 -22.49 -28.15 7.28
CA ASN A 444 -21.63 -29.30 7.60
C ASN A 444 -21.47 -29.59 9.10
N GLY A 445 -22.20 -28.89 9.98
CA GLY A 445 -22.17 -29.12 11.43
C GLY A 445 -20.82 -28.86 12.10
N THR A 446 -19.93 -28.10 11.47
CA THR A 446 -18.61 -27.73 12.02
C THR A 446 -18.31 -26.27 11.76
N ILE A 447 -17.51 -25.65 12.63
CA ILE A 447 -17.11 -24.24 12.54
C ILE A 447 -15.58 -24.16 12.67
N GLY A 448 -14.94 -23.31 11.87
CA GLY A 448 -13.49 -23.20 11.81
C GLY A 448 -12.99 -23.31 10.38
N GLY A 449 -11.70 -23.60 10.20
CA GLY A 449 -11.08 -23.69 8.89
C GLY A 449 -10.22 -22.49 8.51
N ALA A 450 -9.80 -22.44 7.24
CA ALA A 450 -8.94 -21.37 6.69
C ALA A 450 -9.58 -19.96 6.73
N THR A 451 -10.89 -19.86 6.98
CA THR A 451 -11.64 -18.61 7.18
C THR A 451 -12.27 -18.52 8.58
N GLY A 452 -11.88 -19.43 9.47
CA GLY A 452 -12.58 -19.71 10.73
C GLY A 452 -11.98 -19.08 11.97
N GLU A 453 -11.18 -18.02 11.84
CA GLU A 453 -10.79 -17.22 13.01
C GLU A 453 -12.07 -16.81 13.80
N PRO A 454 -12.05 -16.54 15.11
CA PRO A 454 -10.90 -16.63 16.00
C PRO A 454 -10.51 -18.07 16.37
N ILE A 455 -11.13 -19.08 15.77
CA ILE A 455 -10.87 -20.48 16.10
C ILE A 455 -9.66 -20.96 15.29
N GLY A 456 -8.56 -21.23 15.98
CA GLY A 456 -7.41 -21.93 15.38
C GLY A 456 -7.68 -23.43 15.24
N GLY A 457 -8.47 -23.84 14.25
CA GLY A 457 -8.80 -25.25 14.02
C GLY A 457 -10.20 -25.49 13.47
N ILE A 458 -10.80 -26.63 13.84
CA ILE A 458 -12.17 -27.04 13.51
C ILE A 458 -12.87 -27.46 14.81
N LEU A 459 -14.03 -26.87 15.08
CA LEU A 459 -14.92 -27.24 16.17
C LEU A 459 -16.05 -28.14 15.67
N ASP A 460 -16.45 -29.07 16.53
CA ASP A 460 -17.64 -29.91 16.40
C ASP A 460 -18.37 -30.04 17.76
N ASP A 461 -19.33 -30.96 17.86
CA ASP A 461 -20.11 -31.19 19.08
C ASP A 461 -19.46 -32.20 20.04
N GLY A 462 -18.22 -32.62 19.78
CA GLY A 462 -17.52 -33.62 20.57
C GLY A 462 -17.96 -35.07 20.33
N VAL A 463 -18.90 -35.32 19.40
CA VAL A 463 -19.45 -36.65 19.13
C VAL A 463 -19.29 -37.01 17.65
N SER A 464 -18.83 -38.25 17.38
CA SER A 464 -18.67 -38.71 16.00
C SER A 464 -20.00 -38.70 15.23
N GLY A 465 -20.07 -37.88 14.18
CA GLY A 465 -21.22 -37.79 13.27
C GLY A 465 -22.32 -36.83 13.72
N GLY A 466 -22.11 -36.09 14.80
CA GLY A 466 -22.95 -34.98 15.23
C GLY A 466 -22.58 -33.66 14.56
N GLY A 467 -23.10 -32.54 15.07
CA GLY A 467 -22.82 -31.23 14.50
C GLY A 467 -23.25 -30.06 15.36
N ILE A 468 -22.65 -28.90 15.12
CA ILE A 468 -22.96 -27.64 15.79
C ILE A 468 -23.79 -26.71 14.90
N GLY A 469 -24.67 -25.93 15.52
CA GLY A 469 -25.42 -24.84 14.92
C GLY A 469 -24.62 -23.54 14.88
N THR A 470 -25.29 -22.43 14.57
CA THR A 470 -24.66 -21.10 14.60
C THR A 470 -24.21 -20.77 16.02
N GLY A 471 -22.90 -20.66 16.20
CA GLY A 471 -22.27 -20.32 17.48
C GLY A 471 -21.80 -18.88 17.50
N ALA A 472 -21.61 -18.33 18.70
CA ALA A 472 -21.26 -16.93 18.83
C ALA A 472 -20.00 -16.73 19.67
N ALA A 473 -19.10 -15.87 19.19
CA ALA A 473 -17.81 -15.59 19.81
C ALA A 473 -17.79 -14.20 20.43
N ASN A 474 -17.07 -14.05 21.54
CA ASN A 474 -16.67 -12.76 22.10
C ASN A 474 -15.15 -12.72 22.20
N THR A 475 -14.50 -11.85 21.42
CA THR A 475 -13.05 -11.64 21.48
C THR A 475 -12.74 -10.30 22.14
N TYR A 476 -11.80 -10.31 23.07
CA TYR A 476 -11.18 -9.13 23.67
C TYR A 476 -9.71 -9.07 23.27
N LEU A 477 -9.23 -7.90 22.88
CA LEU A 477 -7.86 -7.72 22.42
C LEU A 477 -7.26 -6.42 22.93
N ALA A 478 -5.99 -6.49 23.33
CA ALA A 478 -5.15 -5.33 23.63
C ALA A 478 -3.92 -5.34 22.71
N ASN A 479 -3.61 -4.20 22.10
CA ASN A 479 -2.48 -4.02 21.19
C ASN A 479 -1.66 -2.79 21.61
N LEU A 480 -0.35 -2.99 21.78
CA LEU A 480 0.61 -1.98 22.21
C LEU A 480 1.70 -1.79 21.14
N SER A 481 2.05 -0.54 20.89
CA SER A 481 3.26 -0.14 20.19
C SER A 481 3.91 1.04 20.93
N TRP A 482 5.22 0.96 21.16
CA TRP A 482 5.95 2.00 21.87
C TRP A 482 7.38 2.15 21.34
N ARG A 483 7.68 3.27 20.70
CA ARG A 483 9.04 3.72 20.38
C ARG A 483 9.68 4.29 21.65
N VAL A 484 10.28 3.41 22.46
CA VAL A 484 10.89 3.74 23.76
C VAL A 484 12.14 4.60 23.57
N LEU A 485 12.93 4.29 22.55
CA LEU A 485 14.09 5.05 22.12
C LEU A 485 13.94 5.40 20.64
N PRO A 486 14.69 6.40 20.11
CA PRO A 486 14.66 6.72 18.70
C PRO A 486 14.93 5.52 17.79
N ASP A 487 15.69 4.51 18.22
CA ASP A 487 16.08 3.33 17.45
C ASP A 487 15.56 2.02 18.05
N VAL A 488 14.72 2.08 19.10
CA VAL A 488 14.16 0.88 19.75
C VAL A 488 12.65 1.03 19.97
N GLY A 489 11.91 0.13 19.34
CA GLY A 489 10.48 -0.07 19.51
C GLY A 489 10.16 -1.34 20.28
N LEU A 490 9.09 -1.29 21.07
CA LEU A 490 8.44 -2.43 21.69
C LEU A 490 7.05 -2.58 21.08
N PHE A 491 6.61 -3.82 20.91
CA PHE A 491 5.22 -4.12 20.60
C PHE A 491 4.75 -5.35 21.34
N ALA A 492 3.45 -5.38 21.61
CA ALA A 492 2.82 -6.54 22.21
C ALA A 492 1.34 -6.60 21.83
N ARG A 493 0.79 -7.81 21.81
CA ARG A 493 -0.62 -8.08 21.59
C ARG A 493 -1.04 -9.24 22.49
N TYR A 494 -2.23 -9.13 23.06
CA TYR A 494 -2.88 -10.23 23.77
C TYR A 494 -4.34 -10.26 23.35
N SER A 495 -4.86 -11.45 23.10
CA SER A 495 -6.28 -11.65 22.88
C SER A 495 -6.80 -12.86 23.63
N TYR A 496 -8.07 -12.78 23.95
CA TYR A 496 -8.85 -13.81 24.63
C TYR A 496 -10.18 -13.92 23.92
N ALA A 497 -10.58 -15.14 23.57
CA ALA A 497 -11.85 -15.44 22.92
C ALA A 497 -12.62 -16.50 23.70
N ASP A 498 -13.93 -16.25 23.83
CA ASP A 498 -14.92 -17.17 24.36
C ASP A 498 -15.91 -17.52 23.23
N TYR A 499 -16.10 -18.80 22.96
CA TYR A 499 -16.92 -19.29 21.87
C TYR A 499 -18.03 -20.21 22.37
N ALA A 500 -19.28 -19.79 22.27
CA ALA A 500 -20.42 -20.59 22.69
C ALA A 500 -20.91 -21.51 21.57
N LEU A 501 -21.04 -22.80 21.89
CA LEU A 501 -21.49 -23.87 21.00
C LEU A 501 -22.95 -24.25 21.26
N TRP A 502 -23.68 -24.48 20.18
CA TRP A 502 -25.11 -24.76 20.19
C TRP A 502 -25.41 -25.96 19.30
N GLN A 503 -26.46 -26.71 19.62
CA GLN A 503 -27.00 -27.71 18.70
C GLN A 503 -27.57 -27.04 17.43
N PRO A 504 -27.69 -27.76 16.31
CA PRO A 504 -28.34 -27.26 15.10
C PRO A 504 -29.80 -26.86 15.37
N ASP A 505 -30.37 -26.05 14.46
CA ASP A 505 -31.78 -25.62 14.48
C ASP A 505 -32.22 -24.91 15.77
N ASP A 506 -31.40 -23.97 16.26
CA ASP A 506 -31.61 -23.22 17.51
C ASP A 506 -31.80 -24.12 18.75
N GLY A 507 -31.11 -25.27 18.75
CA GLY A 507 -31.14 -26.23 19.85
C GLY A 507 -30.40 -25.74 21.10
N ASP A 508 -30.28 -26.61 22.10
CA ASP A 508 -29.69 -26.25 23.39
C ASP A 508 -28.18 -25.94 23.27
N ARG A 509 -27.68 -25.08 24.18
CA ARG A 509 -26.24 -24.83 24.33
C ARG A 509 -25.53 -26.11 24.77
N ILE A 510 -24.45 -26.47 24.08
CA ILE A 510 -23.69 -27.71 24.33
C ILE A 510 -22.47 -27.44 25.21
N GLY A 511 -21.80 -26.31 25.02
CA GLY A 511 -20.58 -26.00 25.73
C GLY A 511 -19.94 -24.72 25.23
N ASP A 512 -18.72 -24.48 25.70
CA ASP A 512 -17.91 -23.32 25.36
C ASP A 512 -16.48 -23.75 25.01
N VAL A 513 -15.85 -23.02 24.11
CA VAL A 513 -14.41 -23.14 23.81
C VAL A 513 -13.76 -21.82 24.13
N VAL A 514 -12.73 -21.87 24.97
CA VAL A 514 -11.98 -20.67 25.37
C VAL A 514 -10.57 -20.76 24.81
N ALA A 515 -10.12 -19.69 24.16
CA ALA A 515 -8.79 -19.61 23.58
C ALA A 515 -8.12 -18.27 23.88
N GLN A 516 -6.79 -18.23 23.76
CA GLN A 516 -6.00 -17.01 23.86
C GLN A 516 -4.85 -16.97 22.84
N SER A 517 -4.42 -15.78 22.44
CA SER A 517 -3.19 -15.56 21.69
C SER A 517 -2.33 -14.50 22.35
N PHE A 518 -1.02 -14.59 22.14
CA PHE A 518 -0.05 -13.65 22.70
C PHE A 518 1.05 -13.37 21.69
N GLN A 519 1.51 -12.12 21.65
CA GLN A 519 2.67 -11.71 20.88
C GLN A 519 3.42 -10.62 21.65
N ALA A 520 4.74 -10.66 21.63
CA ALA A 520 5.58 -9.56 22.06
C ALA A 520 6.89 -9.53 21.27
N GLY A 521 7.41 -8.35 21.02
CA GLY A 521 8.63 -8.22 20.25
C GLY A 521 9.35 -6.89 20.39
N LEU A 522 10.54 -6.90 19.80
CA LEU A 522 11.43 -5.76 19.68
C LEU A 522 11.54 -5.36 18.22
N ALA A 523 11.55 -4.07 17.97
CA ALA A 523 11.76 -3.47 16.66
C ALA A 523 12.94 -2.49 16.73
N PHE A 524 13.71 -2.44 15.65
CA PHE A 524 14.87 -1.57 15.50
C PHE A 524 14.70 -0.76 14.20
N PRO A 525 13.95 0.36 14.26
CA PRO A 525 13.82 1.26 13.14
C PRO A 525 15.18 1.85 12.76
N ASP A 526 15.41 2.03 11.47
CA ASP A 526 16.61 2.65 10.90
C ASP A 526 17.92 1.92 11.22
N LEU A 527 17.85 0.62 11.57
CA LEU A 527 19.03 -0.18 11.87
C LEU A 527 19.92 -0.31 10.62
N GLY A 528 21.08 0.35 10.63
CA GLY A 528 22.08 0.28 9.56
C GLY A 528 21.76 1.09 8.30
N LYS A 529 20.48 1.43 8.05
CA LYS A 529 20.06 2.29 6.93
C LYS A 529 18.73 2.97 7.27
N GLU A 530 18.58 4.25 6.88
CA GLU A 530 17.32 4.97 6.99
C GLU A 530 16.19 4.26 6.21
N GLY A 531 15.03 4.12 6.84
CA GLY A 531 13.89 3.38 6.30
C GLY A 531 13.96 1.86 6.46
N ALA A 532 15.06 1.32 7.00
CA ALA A 532 15.16 -0.09 7.33
C ALA A 532 14.43 -0.41 8.64
N LEU A 533 13.99 -1.66 8.80
CA LEU A 533 13.36 -2.13 10.04
C LEU A 533 13.77 -3.57 10.30
N ALA A 534 14.58 -3.80 11.33
CA ALA A 534 14.78 -5.12 11.88
C ALA A 534 13.80 -5.36 13.02
N ALA A 535 13.28 -6.56 13.16
CA ALA A 535 12.40 -6.91 14.26
C ALA A 535 12.48 -8.39 14.61
N VAL A 536 12.21 -8.68 15.88
CA VAL A 536 12.06 -10.04 16.41
C VAL A 536 10.79 -10.10 17.24
N SER A 537 9.99 -11.13 17.03
CA SER A 537 8.71 -11.38 17.69
C SER A 537 8.72 -12.77 18.29
N TYR A 538 8.26 -12.90 19.53
CA TYR A 538 7.82 -14.15 20.12
C TYR A 538 6.29 -14.17 20.13
N LEU A 539 5.67 -15.27 19.72
CA LEU A 539 4.22 -15.39 19.77
C LEU A 539 3.74 -16.80 20.15
N ILE A 540 2.56 -16.84 20.75
CA ILE A 540 1.70 -18.01 20.88
C ILE A 540 0.50 -17.70 20.00
N PRO A 541 0.40 -18.29 18.80
CA PRO A 541 -0.62 -17.91 17.83
C PRO A 541 -2.02 -18.24 18.36
N TYR A 542 -2.20 -19.37 19.01
CA TYR A 542 -3.42 -19.65 19.77
C TYR A 542 -3.13 -20.78 20.75
N SER A 543 -3.85 -20.79 21.88
CA SER A 543 -3.85 -21.89 22.83
C SER A 543 -5.24 -22.03 23.42
N TYR A 544 -5.71 -23.27 23.53
CA TYR A 544 -7.00 -23.58 24.13
C TYR A 544 -6.86 -23.60 25.65
N LEU A 545 -7.67 -22.80 26.33
CA LEU A 545 -7.75 -22.72 27.79
C LEU A 545 -8.82 -23.66 28.35
N ASP A 546 -9.88 -23.90 27.59
CA ASP A 546 -10.99 -24.78 27.94
C ASP A 546 -11.73 -25.28 26.69
N GLY A 547 -12.53 -26.35 26.82
CA GLY A 547 -13.39 -26.87 25.75
C GLY A 547 -12.68 -27.65 24.65
N ARG A 548 -11.51 -28.24 24.92
CA ARG A 548 -10.73 -29.01 23.92
C ARG A 548 -11.48 -30.23 23.37
N GLU A 549 -12.43 -30.78 24.12
CA GLU A 549 -13.28 -31.88 23.70
C GLU A 549 -14.12 -31.55 22.45
N PHE A 550 -14.44 -30.27 22.24
CA PHE A 550 -15.17 -29.76 21.09
C PHE A 550 -14.26 -29.42 19.90
N VAL A 551 -12.94 -29.60 20.03
CA VAL A 551 -11.99 -29.33 18.96
C VAL A 551 -11.73 -30.63 18.19
N LEU A 552 -12.29 -30.72 16.99
CA LEU A 552 -12.10 -31.82 16.06
C LEU A 552 -10.68 -31.86 15.48
N SER A 553 -10.07 -30.69 15.31
CA SER A 553 -8.70 -30.54 14.80
C SER A 553 -8.15 -29.16 15.18
N GLY A 554 -6.85 -29.09 15.48
CA GLY A 554 -6.13 -27.88 15.85
C GLY A 554 -5.65 -27.87 17.31
N ALA A 555 -6.20 -28.72 18.18
CA ALA A 555 -5.84 -28.78 19.60
C ALA A 555 -4.64 -29.69 19.89
N GLY A 556 -4.33 -30.63 19.00
CA GLY A 556 -3.27 -31.62 19.20
C GLY A 556 -3.41 -32.39 20.52
N ASP A 557 -2.28 -32.80 21.10
CA ASP A 557 -2.23 -33.45 22.42
C ASP A 557 -2.37 -32.46 23.59
N GLY A 558 -2.38 -31.15 23.30
CA GLY A 558 -2.44 -30.08 24.30
C GLY A 558 -1.12 -29.37 24.52
N GLY A 559 -0.12 -29.70 23.72
CA GLY A 559 1.07 -28.87 23.56
C GLY A 559 0.69 -27.44 23.18
N VAL A 560 1.55 -26.50 23.55
CA VAL A 560 1.39 -25.10 23.19
C VAL A 560 2.39 -24.79 22.08
N GLN A 561 1.87 -24.49 20.89
CA GLN A 561 2.67 -23.95 19.80
C GLN A 561 3.19 -22.56 20.18
N TRP A 562 4.47 -22.32 19.92
CA TRP A 562 5.04 -20.98 20.00
C TRP A 562 6.02 -20.76 18.86
N GLU A 563 6.19 -19.49 18.48
CA GLU A 563 7.01 -19.10 17.35
C GLU A 563 7.95 -17.96 17.73
N ILE A 564 9.15 -18.00 17.14
CA ILE A 564 10.02 -16.84 17.02
C ILE A 564 10.07 -16.44 15.55
N GLU A 565 9.71 -15.19 15.25
CA GLU A 565 9.84 -14.59 13.92
C GLU A 565 10.90 -13.50 13.97
N ALA A 566 11.92 -13.59 13.11
CA ALA A 566 12.93 -12.56 12.94
C ALA A 566 12.95 -12.11 11.48
N ALA A 567 12.86 -10.81 11.24
CA ALA A 567 12.81 -10.25 9.90
C ALA A 567 13.62 -8.95 9.81
N TYR A 568 14.20 -8.70 8.63
CA TYR A 568 14.89 -7.45 8.35
C TYR A 568 14.41 -6.83 7.04
N PHE A 569 13.55 -5.83 7.13
CA PHE A 569 13.11 -5.04 6.00
C PHE A 569 14.23 -4.07 5.61
N TYR A 570 14.86 -4.31 4.46
CA TYR A 570 15.98 -3.51 3.97
C TYR A 570 15.65 -2.83 2.64
N PRO A 571 15.40 -1.51 2.60
CA PRO A 571 15.14 -0.80 1.37
C PRO A 571 16.41 -0.77 0.52
N LEU A 572 16.36 -1.31 -0.70
CA LEU A 572 17.44 -1.16 -1.69
C LEU A 572 17.33 0.21 -2.38
N SER A 573 16.10 0.61 -2.70
CA SER A 573 15.70 1.92 -3.22
C SER A 573 14.29 2.28 -2.70
N ASP A 574 13.75 3.40 -3.15
CA ASP A 574 12.39 3.83 -2.80
C ASP A 574 11.30 2.84 -3.27
N ASN A 575 11.60 2.07 -4.33
CA ASN A 575 10.66 1.16 -4.98
C ASN A 575 10.97 -0.33 -4.75
N ILE A 576 12.14 -0.66 -4.21
CA ILE A 576 12.60 -2.05 -4.08
C ILE A 576 13.08 -2.32 -2.67
N VAL A 577 12.56 -3.39 -2.08
CA VAL A 577 12.92 -3.85 -0.74
C VAL A 577 13.38 -5.30 -0.80
N LEU A 578 14.45 -5.62 -0.09
CA LEU A 578 14.84 -6.98 0.23
C LEU A 578 14.55 -7.26 1.70
N SER A 579 13.92 -8.39 1.99
CA SER A 579 13.44 -8.71 3.34
C SER A 579 13.68 -10.18 3.66
N PRO A 580 14.89 -10.56 4.14
CA PRO A 580 15.12 -11.90 4.70
C PRO A 580 14.35 -12.10 6.00
N ARG A 581 13.94 -13.35 6.24
CA ARG A 581 13.17 -13.78 7.40
C ARG A 581 13.55 -15.18 7.85
N LEU A 582 13.39 -15.40 9.14
CA LEU A 582 13.50 -16.70 9.78
C LEU A 582 12.31 -16.90 10.74
N TYR A 583 11.67 -18.05 10.62
CA TYR A 583 10.67 -18.51 11.57
C TYR A 583 11.19 -19.76 12.28
N VAL A 584 11.01 -19.81 13.59
CA VAL A 584 11.29 -20.98 14.43
C VAL A 584 10.00 -21.35 15.12
N ILE A 585 9.44 -22.51 14.80
CA ILE A 585 8.14 -22.95 15.26
C ILE A 585 8.34 -24.19 16.11
N ASN A 586 7.92 -24.13 17.36
CA ASN A 586 8.02 -25.26 18.27
C ASN A 586 6.63 -25.78 18.63
N ASN A 587 6.53 -27.10 18.81
CA ASN A 587 5.27 -27.81 19.01
C ASN A 587 4.22 -27.43 17.95
N PRO A 588 4.57 -27.42 16.64
CA PRO A 588 3.61 -27.11 15.59
C PRO A 588 2.37 -28.00 15.72
N ASN A 589 1.20 -27.47 15.36
CA ASN A 589 -0.08 -28.15 15.49
C ASN A 589 -0.48 -28.51 16.93
N ASN A 590 0.14 -27.90 17.94
CA ASN A 590 -0.14 -28.14 19.36
C ASN A 590 0.11 -29.59 19.82
N PHE A 591 1.07 -30.27 19.18
CA PHE A 591 1.61 -31.55 19.68
C PHE A 591 2.92 -31.29 20.43
N SER A 592 2.98 -31.73 21.68
CA SER A 592 4.11 -31.49 22.58
C SER A 592 5.42 -32.16 22.12
N ASP A 593 5.32 -33.26 21.40
CA ASP A 593 6.46 -34.04 20.90
C ASP A 593 6.82 -33.72 19.43
N ASN A 594 6.09 -32.81 18.77
CA ASN A 594 6.42 -32.45 17.39
C ASN A 594 7.78 -31.72 17.31
N PRO A 595 8.58 -31.99 16.27
CA PRO A 595 9.89 -31.38 16.13
C PRO A 595 9.80 -29.87 15.88
N THR A 596 10.85 -29.15 16.25
CA THR A 596 10.99 -27.73 15.90
C THR A 596 11.12 -27.60 14.38
N VAL A 597 10.27 -26.78 13.78
CA VAL A 597 10.31 -26.44 12.35
C VAL A 597 11.03 -25.11 12.17
N TRP A 598 11.91 -25.05 11.18
CA TRP A 598 12.61 -23.86 10.76
C TRP A 598 12.09 -23.46 9.37
N VAL A 599 11.71 -22.21 9.18
CA VAL A 599 11.31 -21.70 7.86
C VAL A 599 12.19 -20.50 7.49
N GLY A 600 12.86 -20.61 6.36
CA GLY A 600 13.61 -19.51 5.75
C GLY A 600 12.78 -18.88 4.64
N ASN A 601 12.67 -17.55 4.64
CA ASN A 601 12.02 -16.81 3.56
C ASN A 601 12.87 -15.62 3.13
N LEU A 602 13.06 -15.46 1.82
CA LEU A 602 13.59 -14.24 1.24
C LEU A 602 12.49 -13.59 0.41
N ARG A 603 11.97 -12.45 0.90
CA ARG A 603 11.00 -11.65 0.16
C ARG A 603 11.68 -10.49 -0.55
N THR A 604 11.35 -10.31 -1.82
CA THR A 604 11.62 -9.06 -2.55
C THR A 604 10.30 -8.36 -2.81
N GLN A 605 10.22 -7.06 -2.56
CA GLN A 605 9.02 -6.26 -2.81
C GLN A 605 9.32 -5.15 -3.82
N PHE A 606 8.49 -5.05 -4.85
CA PHE A 606 8.49 -4.00 -5.86
C PHE A 606 7.25 -3.12 -5.70
N ARG A 607 7.42 -1.80 -5.73
CA ARG A 607 6.34 -0.80 -5.60
C ARG A 607 6.29 0.06 -6.86
N PHE A 608 5.11 0.16 -7.45
CA PHE A 608 4.83 0.89 -8.69
C PHE A 608 3.88 2.05 -8.47
#